data_AF-A0A5E8GZF9-F1
#
_entry.id   AF-A0A5E8GZF9-F1
#
_cell.length_a   1.000
_cell.length_b   1.000
_cell.length_c   1.000
_cell.angle_alpha   90.00
_cell.angle_beta   90.00
_cell.angle_gamma   90.00
#
_symmetry.space_group_name_H-M   'P 1'
#
loop_
_entity.id
_entity.type
_entity.pdbx_description
1 polymer ?
#
loop_
_entity_poly.entity_id
_entity_poly.type
_entity_poly.pdbx_seq_one_letter_code
_entity_poly.pdbx_strand_id
1 'polypeptide(L)'
;MGTRNAVGKRHVHAQGCCRVSVPALARSGVTVSILALLLAGCVRPTGDFDRARPSVIHDSVMPAIGEGAARMREDPVSKFNYTNDEKLLRDRGWTLIRPPWTKDWIGGTMAELARTRVIPETEGRIPPDLYYHYLRSDRFRSSDARFDKIASDATGDADLVMPFCEVALRVREADDERLRVLKNKPLTTEEMYEGAKARVWENRVMIKWVGQALRYRITAYKNALDALEIETPSRDRQWKVNTAIRELQGQVLLAESECQTENRYGTEEPVRRSRIYKGWGNERPPPQK
;
A
#
# COMPACT_ATOMS: atom_id res chain seq x y z
N MET A 1 -71.79 -53.01 -30.13
CA MET A 1 -70.94 -54.20 -29.87
C MET A 1 -69.76 -53.74 -29.04
N GLY A 2 -69.49 -54.18 -27.82
CA GLY A 2 -69.77 -55.47 -27.20
C GLY A 2 -68.49 -56.32 -27.23
N THR A 3 -68.03 -56.72 -26.03
CA THR A 3 -67.01 -57.74 -25.68
C THR A 3 -65.57 -57.23 -25.46
N ARG A 4 -65.07 -57.18 -24.20
CA ARG A 4 -64.54 -58.24 -23.29
C ARG A 4 -63.03 -58.46 -23.54
N ASN A 5 -62.09 -58.56 -22.59
CA ASN A 5 -62.00 -59.12 -21.22
C ASN A 5 -60.88 -58.38 -20.45
N ALA A 6 -60.99 -57.96 -19.18
CA ALA A 6 -60.99 -58.77 -17.94
C ALA A 6 -59.67 -59.58 -17.81
N VAL A 7 -58.82 -59.49 -16.77
CA VAL A 7 -58.96 -59.75 -15.31
C VAL A 7 -57.55 -59.44 -14.75
N GLY A 8 -57.28 -58.71 -13.66
CA GLY A 8 -57.65 -58.97 -12.27
C GLY A 8 -56.61 -59.85 -11.55
N LYS A 9 -56.16 -59.41 -10.34
CA LYS A 9 -55.26 -60.03 -9.33
C LYS A 9 -53.80 -59.50 -9.37
N ARG A 10 -53.09 -59.20 -8.26
CA ARG A 10 -53.34 -59.25 -6.81
C ARG A 10 -52.10 -58.65 -6.07
N HIS A 11 -52.33 -58.04 -4.89
CA HIS A 11 -51.45 -57.95 -3.69
C HIS A 11 -50.10 -57.19 -3.80
N VAL A 12 -49.50 -56.55 -2.78
CA VAL A 12 -49.76 -56.10 -1.39
C VAL A 12 -48.52 -55.21 -1.02
N HIS A 13 -48.69 -54.22 -0.12
CA HIS A 13 -47.72 -53.48 0.74
C HIS A 13 -46.20 -53.54 0.45
N ALA A 14 -45.39 -52.48 0.59
CA ALA A 14 -45.25 -51.63 1.77
C ALA A 14 -44.23 -50.47 1.53
N GLN A 15 -44.16 -49.58 2.53
CA GLN A 15 -43.00 -48.78 2.97
C GLN A 15 -42.71 -47.45 2.26
N GLY A 16 -42.81 -46.39 3.06
CA GLY A 16 -42.45 -45.03 2.68
C GLY A 16 -40.94 -44.79 2.65
N CYS A 17 -40.57 -43.62 2.13
CA CYS A 17 -39.28 -43.02 2.41
C CYS A 17 -39.38 -41.49 2.33
N CYS A 18 -39.27 -40.88 3.51
CA CYS A 18 -38.56 -39.65 3.85
C CYS A 18 -38.54 -38.51 2.82
N ARG A 19 -39.44 -37.53 2.99
CA ARG A 19 -39.10 -36.13 2.70
C ARG A 19 -37.99 -35.72 3.66
N VAL A 20 -36.76 -35.58 3.18
CA VAL A 20 -35.68 -34.97 3.95
C VAL A 20 -35.99 -33.49 4.10
N SER A 21 -36.66 -33.13 5.20
CA SER A 21 -36.72 -31.75 5.66
C SER A 21 -35.33 -31.36 6.14
N VAL A 22 -34.58 -30.65 5.30
CA VAL A 22 -33.33 -30.01 5.72
C VAL A 22 -33.70 -28.99 6.81
N PRO A 23 -33.18 -29.11 8.05
CA PRO A 23 -33.55 -28.19 9.11
C PRO A 23 -33.14 -26.78 8.72
N ALA A 24 -34.00 -25.79 8.97
CA ALA A 24 -33.73 -24.38 8.67
C ALA A 24 -32.40 -23.89 9.28
N LEU A 25 -31.96 -24.49 10.39
CA LEU A 25 -30.64 -24.27 11.00
C LEU A 25 -29.46 -24.61 10.07
N ALA A 26 -29.56 -25.63 9.23
CA ALA A 26 -28.48 -26.01 8.30
C ALA A 26 -28.33 -24.97 7.16
N ARG A 27 -29.42 -24.32 6.75
CA ARG A 27 -29.39 -23.23 5.77
C ARG A 27 -28.79 -21.95 6.36
N SER A 28 -29.12 -21.62 7.61
CA SER A 28 -28.51 -20.50 8.33
C SER A 28 -27.04 -20.74 8.67
N GLY A 29 -26.65 -21.99 8.98
CA GLY A 29 -25.25 -22.35 9.20
C GLY A 29 -24.41 -22.18 7.93
N VAL A 30 -24.90 -22.61 6.77
CA VAL A 30 -24.20 -22.47 5.49
C VAL A 30 -24.10 -20.99 5.08
N THR A 31 -25.15 -20.18 5.25
CA THR A 31 -25.08 -18.74 4.93
C THR A 31 -24.13 -17.99 5.86
N VAL A 32 -24.12 -18.31 7.16
CA VAL A 32 -23.17 -17.71 8.13
C VAL A 32 -21.74 -18.15 7.86
N SER A 33 -21.50 -19.42 7.51
CA SER A 33 -20.17 -19.90 7.15
C SER A 33 -19.67 -19.31 5.83
N ILE A 34 -20.53 -19.14 4.82
CA ILE A 34 -20.18 -18.45 3.58
C ILE A 34 -19.88 -16.97 3.86
N LEU A 35 -20.68 -16.31 4.69
CA LEU A 35 -20.44 -14.91 5.07
C LEU A 35 -19.13 -14.75 5.86
N ALA A 36 -18.82 -15.68 6.77
CA ALA A 36 -17.57 -15.69 7.53
C ALA A 36 -16.34 -15.99 6.64
N LEU A 37 -16.47 -16.88 5.65
CA LEU A 37 -15.43 -17.15 4.66
C LEU A 37 -15.20 -15.95 3.72
N LEU A 38 -16.28 -15.24 3.34
CA LEU A 38 -16.19 -13.99 2.56
C LEU A 38 -15.52 -12.87 3.37
N LEU A 39 -15.83 -12.75 4.66
CA LEU A 39 -15.21 -11.77 5.57
C LEU A 39 -13.73 -12.08 5.84
N ALA A 40 -13.36 -13.36 5.97
CA ALA A 40 -11.99 -13.79 6.18
C ALA A 40 -11.11 -13.64 4.92
N GLY A 41 -11.69 -13.64 3.72
CA GLY A 41 -10.96 -13.40 2.46
C GLY A 41 -10.58 -11.94 2.22
N CYS A 42 -11.13 -11.00 3.00
CA CYS A 42 -10.84 -9.57 2.86
C CYS A 42 -9.55 -9.12 3.57
N VAL A 43 -9.04 -9.92 4.51
CA VAL A 43 -7.82 -9.62 5.28
C VAL A 43 -6.72 -10.55 4.82
N ARG A 44 -5.59 -9.99 4.37
CA ARG A 44 -4.45 -10.81 3.95
C ARG A 44 -3.92 -11.63 5.13
N PRO A 45 -3.76 -12.96 4.97
CA PRO A 45 -3.22 -13.79 6.03
C PRO A 45 -1.77 -13.39 6.31
N THR A 46 -1.44 -13.20 7.58
CA THR A 46 -0.08 -12.93 8.03
C THR A 46 0.53 -14.16 8.73
N GLY A 47 1.85 -14.24 8.68
CA GLY A 47 2.67 -15.31 9.24
C GLY A 47 3.20 -14.99 10.62
N ASP A 48 4.07 -15.86 11.13
CA ASP A 48 4.88 -15.52 12.29
C ASP A 48 5.73 -14.29 11.92
N PHE A 49 5.85 -13.32 12.84
CA PHE A 49 6.35 -11.96 12.59
C PHE A 49 5.46 -11.06 11.71
N ASP A 50 4.18 -11.42 11.55
CA ASP A 50 3.19 -10.57 10.85
C ASP A 50 3.58 -10.25 9.39
N ARG A 51 4.37 -11.15 8.78
CA ARG A 51 4.77 -11.10 7.37
C ARG A 51 3.62 -11.58 6.50
N ALA A 52 3.45 -10.99 5.32
CA ALA A 52 2.47 -11.48 4.36
C ALA A 52 2.70 -12.96 4.04
N ARG A 53 1.69 -13.82 4.27
CA ARG A 53 1.71 -15.21 3.79
C ARG A 53 1.32 -15.24 2.31
N PRO A 54 1.93 -16.15 1.51
CA PRO A 54 1.49 -16.39 0.16
C PRO A 54 0.06 -16.93 0.18
N SER A 55 -0.79 -16.42 -0.72
CA SER A 55 -2.19 -16.82 -0.80
C SER A 55 -2.75 -16.55 -2.20
N VAL A 56 -3.41 -17.55 -2.78
CA VAL A 56 -3.98 -17.46 -4.13
C VAL A 56 -4.98 -16.31 -4.25
N ILE A 57 -5.75 -16.06 -3.19
CA ILE A 57 -6.72 -14.97 -3.14
C ILE A 57 -6.03 -13.61 -3.29
N HIS A 58 -4.99 -13.32 -2.49
CA HIS A 58 -4.36 -12.00 -2.46
C HIS A 58 -3.29 -11.79 -3.54
N ASP A 59 -2.74 -12.88 -4.10
CA ASP A 59 -1.65 -12.85 -5.06
C ASP A 59 -2.12 -13.08 -6.52
N SER A 60 -3.32 -13.65 -6.73
CA SER A 60 -3.84 -13.90 -8.09
C SER A 60 -5.27 -13.38 -8.29
N VAL A 61 -6.19 -13.70 -7.39
CA VAL A 61 -7.62 -13.37 -7.58
C VAL A 61 -7.88 -11.87 -7.38
N MET A 62 -7.42 -11.28 -6.27
CA MET A 62 -7.64 -9.87 -5.98
C MET A 62 -6.96 -8.93 -6.99
N PRO A 63 -5.71 -9.16 -7.43
CA PRO A 63 -5.13 -8.40 -8.54
C PRO A 63 -5.99 -8.46 -9.81
N ALA A 64 -6.49 -9.64 -10.20
CA ALA A 64 -7.35 -9.77 -11.38
C ALA A 64 -8.69 -9.01 -11.23
N ILE A 65 -9.31 -9.07 -10.04
CA ILE A 65 -10.52 -8.28 -9.73
C ILE A 65 -10.20 -6.79 -9.83
N GLY A 66 -9.08 -6.36 -9.27
CA GLY A 66 -8.69 -4.95 -9.27
C GLY A 66 -8.28 -4.42 -10.63
N GLU A 67 -7.72 -5.24 -11.52
CA GLU A 67 -7.56 -4.88 -12.94
C GLU A 67 -8.90 -4.62 -13.61
N GLY A 68 -9.91 -5.46 -13.34
CA GLY A 68 -11.28 -5.24 -13.81
C GLY A 68 -11.88 -3.96 -13.26
N ALA A 69 -11.75 -3.72 -11.95
CA ALA A 69 -12.24 -2.52 -11.28
C ALA A 69 -11.55 -1.23 -11.77
N ALA A 70 -10.24 -1.30 -12.04
CA ALA A 70 -9.46 -0.21 -12.63
C ALA A 70 -9.96 0.13 -14.04
N ARG A 71 -10.20 -0.88 -14.89
CA ARG A 71 -10.78 -0.66 -16.23
C ARG A 71 -12.17 -0.03 -16.16
N MET A 72 -13.00 -0.41 -15.19
CA MET A 72 -14.32 0.21 -14.98
C MET A 72 -14.23 1.68 -14.55
N ARG A 73 -13.12 2.10 -13.95
CA ARG A 73 -12.82 3.50 -13.60
C ARG A 73 -12.08 4.26 -14.70
N GLU A 74 -11.83 3.62 -15.84
CA GLU A 74 -11.03 4.17 -16.94
C GLU A 74 -9.55 4.41 -16.56
N ASP A 75 -9.07 3.75 -15.50
CA ASP A 75 -7.66 3.73 -15.14
C ASP A 75 -6.89 2.86 -16.16
N PRO A 76 -5.77 3.34 -16.73
CA PRO A 76 -5.00 2.55 -17.68
C PRO A 76 -4.24 1.42 -16.96
N VAL A 77 -4.41 0.18 -17.45
CA VAL A 77 -3.77 -1.02 -16.89
C VAL A 77 -2.78 -1.58 -17.90
N SER A 78 -1.50 -1.63 -17.52
CA SER A 78 -0.45 -2.14 -18.39
C SER A 78 -0.27 -3.65 -18.25
N LYS A 79 -0.29 -4.37 -19.38
CA LYS A 79 0.05 -5.79 -19.46
C LYS A 79 1.56 -6.07 -19.51
N PHE A 80 2.41 -5.03 -19.46
CA PHE A 80 3.86 -5.21 -19.57
C PHE A 80 4.45 -5.84 -18.31
N ASN A 81 5.58 -6.54 -18.47
CA ASN A 81 6.32 -7.07 -17.32
C ASN A 81 6.93 -5.92 -16.49
N TYR A 82 6.98 -6.08 -15.17
CA TYR A 82 7.68 -5.12 -14.31
C TYR A 82 9.19 -5.27 -14.41
N THR A 83 9.91 -4.15 -14.44
CA THR A 83 11.36 -4.13 -14.18
C THR A 83 11.67 -4.42 -12.71
N ASN A 84 12.93 -4.72 -12.39
CA ASN A 84 13.33 -4.91 -10.99
C ASN A 84 13.17 -3.63 -10.16
N ASP A 85 13.48 -2.47 -10.73
CA ASP A 85 13.29 -1.19 -10.04
C ASP A 85 11.80 -0.84 -9.89
N GLU A 86 10.94 -1.18 -10.85
CA GLU A 86 9.48 -1.01 -10.72
C GLU A 86 8.90 -1.89 -9.59
N LYS A 87 9.40 -3.12 -9.42
CA LYS A 87 9.02 -3.98 -8.28
C LYS A 87 9.48 -3.36 -6.97
N LEU A 88 10.75 -2.94 -6.90
CA LEU A 88 11.32 -2.30 -5.71
C LEU A 88 10.60 -1.00 -5.34
N LEU A 89 10.19 -0.20 -6.34
CA LEU A 89 9.39 1.02 -6.13
C LEU A 89 8.08 0.70 -5.44
N ARG A 90 7.38 -0.35 -5.91
CA ARG A 90 6.13 -0.80 -5.31
C ARG A 90 6.35 -1.31 -3.89
N ASP A 91 7.37 -2.10 -3.65
CA ASP A 91 7.67 -2.65 -2.31
C ASP A 91 7.99 -1.54 -1.29
N ARG A 92 8.87 -0.59 -1.65
CA ARG A 92 9.20 0.57 -0.81
C ARG A 92 8.00 1.50 -0.65
N GLY A 93 7.30 1.78 -1.74
CA GLY A 93 6.11 2.62 -1.72
C GLY A 93 4.99 2.02 -0.87
N TRP A 94 4.80 0.70 -0.87
CA TRP A 94 3.83 0.03 0.00
C TRP A 94 4.19 0.13 1.47
N THR A 95 5.49 0.09 1.80
CA THR A 95 5.96 0.32 3.16
C THR A 95 5.61 1.74 3.62
N LEU A 96 5.64 2.74 2.73
CA LEU A 96 5.23 4.10 3.05
C LEU A 96 3.71 4.28 3.02
N ILE A 97 2.96 3.66 2.10
CA ILE A 97 1.49 3.78 2.10
C ILE A 97 0.89 3.08 3.33
N ARG A 98 1.53 1.99 3.77
CA ARG A 98 1.11 1.14 4.89
C ARG A 98 2.31 0.63 5.68
N PRO A 99 2.90 1.45 6.56
CA PRO A 99 3.97 0.96 7.41
C PRO A 99 3.49 -0.18 8.31
N PRO A 100 4.38 -1.13 8.64
CA PRO A 100 4.01 -2.23 9.51
C PRO A 100 3.52 -1.78 10.88
N TRP A 101 3.96 -0.61 11.38
CA TRP A 101 3.50 -0.05 12.65
C TRP A 101 2.12 0.62 12.58
N THR A 102 1.56 0.88 11.40
CA THR A 102 0.24 1.50 11.27
C THR A 102 -0.89 0.48 11.16
N LYS A 103 -0.59 -0.82 11.22
CA LYS A 103 -1.58 -1.91 11.11
C LYS A 103 -2.66 -1.85 12.19
N ASP A 104 -2.32 -1.35 13.37
CA ASP A 104 -3.21 -1.31 14.53
C ASP A 104 -4.30 -0.24 14.43
N TRP A 105 -4.15 0.75 13.55
CA TRP A 105 -5.07 1.89 13.46
C TRP A 105 -5.55 2.20 12.05
N ILE A 106 -4.79 1.81 11.01
CA ILE A 106 -5.23 1.85 9.61
C ILE A 106 -5.72 0.44 9.24
N GLY A 107 -7.03 0.26 9.00
CA GLY A 107 -7.64 -1.05 8.80
C GLY A 107 -6.99 -1.88 7.66
N GLY A 108 -6.53 -3.09 7.97
CA GLY A 108 -5.82 -4.01 7.06
C GLY A 108 -6.53 -4.27 5.73
N THR A 109 -7.86 -4.44 5.78
CA THR A 109 -8.70 -4.73 4.62
C THR A 109 -8.66 -3.62 3.57
N MET A 110 -8.80 -2.36 3.97
CA MET A 110 -8.82 -1.24 3.02
C MET A 110 -7.48 -1.10 2.31
N ALA A 111 -6.37 -1.36 2.99
CA ALA A 111 -5.07 -1.38 2.35
C ALA A 111 -4.90 -2.48 1.33
N GLU A 112 -5.36 -3.70 1.62
CA GLU A 112 -5.23 -4.80 0.67
C GLU A 112 -6.11 -4.59 -0.56
N LEU A 113 -7.31 -4.05 -0.37
CA LEU A 113 -8.19 -3.66 -1.47
C LEU A 113 -7.58 -2.54 -2.32
N ALA A 114 -6.96 -1.55 -1.69
CA ALA A 114 -6.30 -0.47 -2.40
C ALA A 114 -5.03 -1.00 -3.12
N ARG A 115 -4.25 -1.88 -2.47
CA ARG A 115 -3.04 -2.50 -3.03
C ARG A 115 -3.31 -3.27 -4.30
N THR A 116 -4.42 -3.97 -4.31
CA THR A 116 -4.86 -4.76 -5.46
C THR A 116 -5.65 -3.93 -6.46
N ARG A 117 -5.85 -2.62 -6.23
CA ARG A 117 -6.66 -1.69 -7.06
C ARG A 117 -8.15 -2.03 -7.14
N VAL A 118 -8.66 -2.83 -6.21
CA VAL A 118 -10.11 -3.10 -6.10
C VAL A 118 -10.87 -1.82 -5.78
N ILE A 119 -10.32 -1.02 -4.87
CA ILE A 119 -10.80 0.34 -4.58
C ILE A 119 -9.78 1.37 -5.10
N PRO A 120 -10.23 2.59 -5.47
CA PRO A 120 -9.31 3.67 -5.81
C PRO A 120 -8.45 4.06 -4.59
N GLU A 121 -7.37 4.79 -4.83
CA GLU A 121 -6.52 5.36 -3.79
C GLU A 121 -7.38 6.05 -2.71
N THR A 122 -7.07 5.76 -1.45
CA THR A 122 -7.97 5.94 -0.30
C THR A 122 -8.07 7.38 0.21
N GLU A 123 -8.10 8.38 -0.67
CA GLU A 123 -8.22 9.78 -0.27
C GLU A 123 -9.43 9.99 0.64
N GLY A 124 -9.21 10.51 1.85
CA GLY A 124 -10.26 10.97 2.76
C GLY A 124 -11.18 9.91 3.36
N ARG A 125 -10.94 8.61 3.11
CA ARG A 125 -11.81 7.54 3.62
C ARG A 125 -11.50 7.08 5.04
N ILE A 126 -10.35 7.47 5.57
CA ILE A 126 -9.87 7.04 6.88
C ILE A 126 -9.81 8.27 7.79
N PRO A 127 -10.58 8.31 8.91
CA PRO A 127 -10.52 9.44 9.82
C PRO A 127 -9.12 9.54 10.45
N PRO A 128 -8.51 10.75 10.51
CA PRO A 128 -7.18 10.92 11.11
C PRO A 128 -7.17 10.62 12.62
N ASP A 129 -8.32 10.74 13.29
CA ASP A 129 -8.46 10.54 14.73
C ASP A 129 -8.27 9.08 15.17
N LEU A 130 -8.30 8.12 14.23
CA LEU A 130 -8.03 6.70 14.53
C LEU A 130 -6.66 6.50 15.18
N TYR A 131 -5.67 7.31 14.82
CA TYR A 131 -4.34 7.20 15.43
C TYR A 131 -4.36 7.57 16.91
N TYR A 132 -5.07 8.64 17.28
CA TYR A 132 -5.24 9.01 18.68
C TYR A 132 -6.04 7.96 19.47
N HIS A 133 -7.10 7.39 18.89
CA HIS A 133 -7.83 6.28 19.51
C HIS A 133 -6.93 5.07 19.77
N TYR A 134 -6.01 4.77 18.86
CA TYR A 134 -4.99 3.73 19.07
C TYR A 134 -4.05 4.06 20.24
N LEU A 135 -3.55 5.29 20.33
CA LEU A 135 -2.68 5.73 21.44
C LEU A 135 -3.38 5.69 22.80
N ARG A 136 -4.71 5.82 22.82
CA ARG A 136 -5.54 5.68 24.02
C ARG A 136 -5.77 4.24 24.48
N SER A 137 -5.41 3.23 23.69
CA SER A 137 -5.57 1.84 24.08
C SER A 137 -4.71 1.46 25.29
N ASP A 138 -5.07 0.38 25.98
CA ASP A 138 -4.35 -0.14 27.16
C ASP A 138 -2.92 -0.63 26.87
N ARG A 139 -2.48 -0.56 25.61
CA ARG A 139 -1.10 -0.88 25.20
C ARG A 139 -0.07 0.11 25.75
N PHE A 140 -0.48 1.34 26.04
CA PHE A 140 0.42 2.41 26.48
C PHE A 140 0.32 2.59 28.00
N ARG A 141 1.35 2.13 28.72
CA ARG A 141 1.38 2.18 30.20
C ARG A 141 1.68 3.57 30.78
N SER A 142 2.27 4.47 30.01
CA SER A 142 2.56 5.85 30.43
C SER A 142 2.08 6.86 29.39
N SER A 143 1.74 8.07 29.85
CA SER A 143 1.42 9.20 28.98
C SER A 143 2.59 9.53 28.05
N ASP A 144 3.81 9.57 28.60
CA ASP A 144 5.05 9.82 27.85
C ASP A 144 5.29 8.81 26.72
N ALA A 145 4.94 7.53 26.92
CA ALA A 145 5.10 6.51 25.88
C ALA A 145 4.21 6.79 24.66
N ARG A 146 3.07 7.47 24.85
CA ARG A 146 2.19 7.87 23.73
C ARG A 146 2.88 8.91 22.86
N PHE A 147 3.50 9.93 23.46
CA PHE A 147 4.29 10.93 22.71
C PHE A 147 5.50 10.31 22.02
N ASP A 148 6.25 9.45 22.72
CA ASP A 148 7.40 8.77 22.13
C ASP A 148 7.01 7.92 20.92
N LYS A 149 5.82 7.32 20.95
CA LYS A 149 5.27 6.59 19.81
C LYS A 149 5.06 7.50 18.61
N ILE A 150 4.46 8.68 18.78
CA ILE A 150 4.29 9.65 17.68
C ILE A 150 5.65 10.06 17.10
N ALA A 151 6.60 10.41 17.96
CA ALA A 151 7.94 10.81 17.52
C ALA A 151 8.64 9.67 16.75
N SER A 152 8.58 8.45 17.26
CA SER A 152 9.18 7.27 16.63
C SER A 152 8.55 6.97 15.27
N ASP A 153 7.22 7.04 15.16
CA ASP A 153 6.52 6.76 13.92
C ASP A 153 6.80 7.85 12.86
N ALA A 154 6.86 9.12 13.28
CA ALA A 154 7.18 10.24 12.39
C ALA A 154 8.64 10.18 11.88
N THR A 155 9.61 9.89 12.76
CA THR A 155 11.01 9.71 12.35
C THR A 155 11.17 8.48 11.44
N GLY A 156 10.54 7.36 11.79
CA GLY A 156 10.58 6.15 10.96
C GLY A 156 9.96 6.36 9.57
N ASP A 157 8.90 7.16 9.47
CA ASP A 157 8.34 7.56 8.17
C ASP A 157 9.33 8.43 7.37
N ALA A 158 9.99 9.40 8.03
CA ALA A 158 10.94 10.31 7.40
C ALA A 158 12.16 9.56 6.83
N ASP A 159 12.71 8.62 7.60
CA ASP A 159 13.89 7.81 7.21
C ASP A 159 13.64 6.96 5.96
N LEU A 160 12.38 6.57 5.72
CA LEU A 160 12.00 5.74 4.58
C LEU A 160 11.79 6.52 3.28
N VAL A 161 11.61 7.84 3.34
CA VAL A 161 11.33 8.67 2.16
C VAL A 161 12.51 8.70 1.18
N MET A 162 13.73 8.95 1.67
CA MET A 162 14.90 9.06 0.80
C MET A 162 15.22 7.76 0.04
N PRO A 163 15.27 6.57 0.70
CA PRO A 163 15.42 5.31 -0.02
C PRO A 163 14.31 5.06 -1.05
N PHE A 164 13.07 5.47 -0.77
CA PHE A 164 12.00 5.39 -1.76
C PHE A 164 12.29 6.30 -2.97
N CYS A 165 12.70 7.54 -2.71
CA CYS A 165 12.96 8.52 -3.75
C CYS A 165 14.10 8.14 -4.70
N GLU A 166 15.16 7.51 -4.21
CA GLU A 166 16.24 6.98 -5.05
C GLU A 166 15.73 5.97 -6.11
N VAL A 167 14.76 5.14 -5.75
CA VAL A 167 14.17 4.16 -6.68
C VAL A 167 13.17 4.84 -7.60
N ALA A 168 12.37 5.78 -7.09
CA ALA A 168 11.43 6.55 -7.89
C ALA A 168 12.12 7.30 -9.04
N LEU A 169 13.29 7.89 -8.78
CA LEU A 169 14.09 8.57 -9.80
C LEU A 169 14.59 7.60 -10.89
N ARG A 170 15.08 6.41 -10.52
CA ARG A 170 15.52 5.38 -11.49
C ARG A 170 14.36 4.84 -12.34
N VAL A 171 13.20 4.62 -11.72
CA VAL A 171 12.00 4.22 -12.47
C VAL A 171 11.55 5.33 -13.43
N ARG A 172 11.62 6.60 -13.02
CA ARG A 172 11.30 7.71 -13.92
C ARG A 172 12.24 7.77 -15.13
N GLU A 173 13.53 7.60 -14.92
CA GLU A 173 14.50 7.54 -16.03
C GLU A 173 14.14 6.42 -17.02
N ALA A 174 13.75 5.24 -16.50
CA ALA A 174 13.26 4.14 -17.34
C ALA A 174 11.93 4.46 -18.04
N ASP A 175 11.04 5.22 -17.40
CA ASP A 175 9.79 5.71 -17.99
C ASP A 175 10.06 6.71 -19.13
N ASP A 176 11.00 7.64 -18.94
CA ASP A 176 11.40 8.63 -19.94
C ASP A 176 12.03 7.94 -21.16
N GLU A 177 12.91 6.97 -20.93
CA GLU A 177 13.48 6.13 -21.98
C GLU A 177 12.39 5.35 -22.72
N ARG A 178 11.41 4.79 -22.01
CA ARG A 178 10.27 4.07 -22.61
C ARG A 178 9.48 4.97 -23.56
N LEU A 179 9.18 6.20 -23.15
CA LEU A 179 8.48 7.18 -23.98
C LEU A 179 9.32 7.64 -25.17
N ARG A 180 10.64 7.82 -24.99
CA ARG A 180 11.57 8.17 -26.06
C ARG A 180 11.64 7.08 -27.13
N VAL A 181 11.75 5.82 -26.72
CA VAL A 181 11.77 4.67 -27.63
C VAL A 181 10.43 4.54 -28.38
N LEU A 182 9.32 4.75 -27.67
CA LEU A 182 7.98 4.71 -28.26
C LEU A 182 7.80 5.76 -29.38
N LYS A 183 8.38 6.95 -29.21
CA LYS A 183 8.33 8.02 -30.22
C LYS A 183 9.15 7.72 -31.48
N ASN A 184 10.25 6.98 -31.35
CA ASN A 184 11.27 6.84 -32.40
C ASN A 184 11.22 5.50 -33.15
N LYS A 185 10.54 4.47 -32.62
CA LYS A 185 10.45 3.18 -33.30
C LYS A 185 9.25 3.14 -34.27
N PRO A 186 9.39 2.53 -35.46
CA PRO A 186 8.30 2.32 -36.41
C PRO A 186 7.32 1.21 -35.99
N LEU A 187 7.41 0.75 -34.74
CA LEU A 187 6.46 -0.17 -34.12
C LEU A 187 5.53 0.73 -33.30
N THR A 188 4.23 0.48 -33.27
CA THR A 188 3.72 -0.51 -32.32
C THR A 188 2.22 -0.62 -32.53
N THR A 189 1.68 -1.84 -32.49
CA THR A 189 0.22 -2.04 -32.42
C THR A 189 -0.37 -1.16 -31.32
N GLU A 190 -1.65 -0.78 -31.43
CA GLU A 190 -2.35 0.03 -30.42
C GLU A 190 -2.11 -0.49 -28.99
N GLU A 191 -2.10 -1.81 -28.82
CA GLU A 191 -1.82 -2.47 -27.55
C GLU A 191 -0.43 -2.15 -26.96
N MET A 192 0.61 -2.08 -27.78
CA MET A 192 1.96 -1.76 -27.32
C MET A 192 2.09 -0.26 -26.99
N TYR A 193 1.42 0.62 -27.72
CA TYR A 193 1.39 2.06 -27.44
C TYR A 193 0.66 2.36 -26.13
N GLU A 194 -0.56 1.83 -25.98
CA GLU A 194 -1.35 1.99 -24.76
C GLU A 194 -0.71 1.28 -23.56
N GLY A 195 -0.12 0.10 -23.76
CA GLY A 195 0.59 -0.63 -22.71
C GLY A 195 1.79 0.15 -22.14
N ALA A 196 2.54 0.84 -22.99
CA ALA A 196 3.67 1.67 -22.57
C ALA A 196 3.22 2.89 -21.76
N LYS A 197 2.21 3.63 -22.26
CA LYS A 197 1.64 4.80 -21.56
C LYS A 197 1.01 4.40 -20.22
N ALA A 198 0.28 3.28 -20.21
CA ALA A 198 -0.33 2.75 -19.00
C ALA A 198 0.73 2.48 -17.93
N ARG A 199 1.89 1.86 -18.27
CA ARG A 199 2.92 1.57 -17.27
C ARG A 199 3.51 2.84 -16.66
N VAL A 200 3.77 3.86 -17.48
CA VAL A 200 4.25 5.16 -17.00
C VAL A 200 3.22 5.81 -16.07
N TRP A 201 1.93 5.76 -16.42
CA TRP A 201 0.86 6.24 -15.55
C TRP A 201 0.83 5.50 -14.22
N GLU A 202 0.91 4.16 -14.23
CA GLU A 202 0.90 3.32 -13.02
C GLU A 202 2.07 3.62 -12.08
N ASN A 203 3.24 3.95 -12.61
CA ASN A 203 4.42 4.30 -11.83
C ASN A 203 4.26 5.69 -11.19
N ARG A 204 3.76 6.68 -11.96
CA ARG A 204 3.49 8.04 -11.45
C ARG A 204 2.42 8.06 -10.37
N VAL A 205 1.33 7.31 -10.55
CA VAL A 205 0.27 7.19 -9.54
C VAL A 205 0.80 6.61 -8.24
N MET A 206 1.66 5.58 -8.31
CA MET A 206 2.31 5.02 -7.11
C MET A 206 3.09 6.08 -6.33
N ILE A 207 3.86 6.92 -7.03
CA ILE A 207 4.65 8.00 -6.40
C ILE A 207 3.74 9.04 -5.73
N LYS A 208 2.69 9.49 -6.44
CA LYS A 208 1.72 10.45 -5.90
C LYS A 208 1.01 9.92 -4.66
N TRP A 209 0.64 8.63 -4.67
CA TRP A 209 -0.03 8.01 -3.55
C TRP A 209 0.84 7.96 -2.30
N VAL A 210 2.15 7.73 -2.44
CA VAL A 210 3.09 7.78 -1.31
C VAL A 210 3.07 9.15 -0.64
N GLY A 211 3.18 10.24 -1.41
CA GLY A 211 3.11 11.61 -0.89
C GLY A 211 1.79 11.88 -0.15
N GLN A 212 0.67 11.45 -0.74
CA GLN A 212 -0.64 11.57 -0.13
C GLN A 212 -0.77 10.80 1.19
N ALA A 213 -0.29 9.56 1.25
CA ALA A 213 -0.32 8.73 2.46
C ALA A 213 0.55 9.31 3.58
N LEU A 214 1.69 9.89 3.22
CA LEU A 214 2.54 10.64 4.16
C LEU A 214 1.82 11.89 4.71
N ARG A 215 1.14 12.66 3.85
CA ARG A 215 0.37 13.84 4.29
C ARG A 215 -0.75 13.47 5.26
N TYR A 216 -1.47 12.39 4.98
CA TYR A 216 -2.48 11.85 5.89
C TYR A 216 -1.90 11.53 7.28
N ARG A 217 -0.72 10.89 7.35
CA ARG A 217 -0.06 10.58 8.62
C ARG A 217 0.38 11.81 9.38
N ILE A 218 0.91 12.82 8.70
CA ILE A 218 1.22 14.11 9.35
C ILE A 218 -0.03 14.68 10.02
N THR A 219 -1.18 14.66 9.35
CA THR A 219 -2.45 15.10 9.96
C THR A 219 -2.82 14.24 11.17
N ALA A 220 -2.74 12.91 11.06
CA ALA A 220 -3.04 12.01 12.18
C ALA A 220 -2.11 12.24 13.39
N TYR A 221 -0.81 12.46 13.15
CA TYR A 221 0.19 12.74 14.19
C TYR A 221 -0.05 14.09 14.87
N LYS A 222 -0.42 15.13 14.11
CA LYS A 222 -0.79 16.44 14.67
C LYS A 222 -2.05 16.38 15.51
N ASN A 223 -3.13 15.77 14.99
CA ASN A 223 -4.37 15.61 15.73
C ASN A 223 -4.13 14.85 17.06
N ALA A 224 -3.31 13.80 17.03
CA ALA A 224 -2.96 13.06 18.22
C ALA A 224 -2.12 13.88 19.21
N LEU A 225 -1.16 14.67 18.72
CA LEU A 225 -0.38 15.57 19.57
C LEU A 225 -1.29 16.60 20.27
N ASP A 226 -2.15 17.28 19.50
CA ASP A 226 -3.09 18.29 20.03
C ASP A 226 -3.99 17.70 21.12
N ALA A 227 -4.49 16.48 20.92
CA ALA A 227 -5.31 15.79 21.91
C ALA A 227 -4.51 15.41 23.17
N LEU A 228 -3.28 14.91 23.01
CA LEU A 228 -2.43 14.54 24.15
C LEU A 228 -1.94 15.75 24.95
N GLU A 229 -1.75 16.91 24.32
CA GLU A 229 -1.42 18.16 25.00
C GLU A 229 -2.52 18.58 26.00
N ILE A 230 -3.78 18.25 25.69
CA ILE A 230 -4.93 18.50 26.56
C ILE A 230 -5.07 17.40 27.61
N GLU A 231 -4.99 16.12 27.21
CA GLU A 231 -5.26 14.98 28.09
C GLU A 231 -4.15 14.75 29.12
N THR A 232 -2.88 14.80 28.68
CA THR A 232 -1.71 14.47 29.51
C THR A 232 -0.50 15.34 29.11
N PRO A 233 -0.47 16.63 29.50
CA PRO A 233 0.55 17.56 29.03
C PRO A 233 1.97 17.14 29.46
N SER A 234 2.91 17.15 28.50
CA SER A 234 4.33 16.85 28.71
C SER A 234 5.22 17.68 27.77
N ARG A 235 5.81 18.77 28.29
CA ARG A 235 6.48 19.81 27.48
C ARG A 235 7.69 19.32 26.70
N ASP A 236 8.55 18.51 27.33
CA ASP A 236 9.75 17.98 26.67
C ASP A 236 9.38 17.02 25.52
N ARG A 237 8.39 16.16 25.77
CA ARG A 237 7.89 15.21 24.77
C ARG A 237 7.18 15.89 23.61
N GLN A 238 6.40 16.95 23.89
CA GLN A 238 5.80 17.80 22.87
C GLN A 238 6.85 18.39 21.92
N TRP A 239 7.98 18.87 22.45
CA TRP A 239 9.06 19.41 21.62
C TRP A 239 9.69 18.34 20.72
N LYS A 240 9.92 17.14 21.26
CA LYS A 240 10.43 15.99 20.51
C LYS A 240 9.51 15.60 19.36
N VAL A 241 8.19 15.48 19.63
CA VAL A 241 7.19 15.15 18.59
C VAL A 241 7.15 16.22 17.51
N ASN A 242 7.11 17.50 17.88
CA ASN A 242 7.11 18.61 16.92
C ASN A 242 8.34 18.59 16.01
N THR A 243 9.51 18.23 16.55
CA THR A 243 10.74 18.12 15.77
C THR A 243 10.66 16.99 14.75
N ALA A 244 10.20 15.80 15.17
CA ALA A 244 10.02 14.66 14.28
C ALA A 244 8.97 14.92 13.18
N ILE A 245 7.85 15.58 13.51
CA ILE A 245 6.83 15.96 12.52
C ILE A 245 7.41 16.96 11.51
N ARG A 246 8.21 17.95 11.94
CA ARG A 246 8.84 18.92 11.03
C ARG A 246 9.83 18.26 10.07
N GLU A 247 10.62 17.32 10.57
CA GLU A 247 11.52 16.52 9.74
C GLU A 247 10.75 15.74 8.67
N LEU A 248 9.70 15.02 9.09
CA LEU A 248 8.81 14.31 8.18
C LEU A 248 8.21 15.26 7.14
N GLN A 249 7.68 16.42 7.54
CA GLN A 249 7.14 17.41 6.61
C GLN A 249 8.16 17.83 5.53
N GLY A 250 9.43 18.02 5.89
CA GLY A 250 10.50 18.30 4.94
C GLY A 250 10.69 17.18 3.91
N GLN A 251 10.68 15.93 4.37
CA GLN A 251 10.77 14.75 3.49
C GLN A 251 9.53 14.59 2.59
N VAL A 252 8.33 14.85 3.12
CA VAL A 252 7.09 14.76 2.33
C VAL A 252 7.05 15.76 1.19
N LEU A 253 7.55 16.98 1.40
CA LEU A 253 7.66 17.97 0.33
C LEU A 253 8.50 17.45 -0.83
N LEU A 254 9.57 16.71 -0.54
CA LEU A 254 10.40 16.06 -1.56
C LEU A 254 9.65 14.92 -2.28
N ALA A 255 8.90 14.09 -1.54
CA ALA A 255 8.10 13.04 -2.14
C ALA A 255 6.97 13.60 -3.04
N GLU A 256 6.33 14.69 -2.62
CA GLU A 256 5.28 15.40 -3.37
C GLU A 256 5.84 16.10 -4.62
N SER A 257 7.10 16.54 -4.61
CA SER A 257 7.80 17.02 -5.81
C SER A 257 8.29 15.89 -6.74
N GLU A 258 7.63 14.73 -6.68
CA GLU A 258 7.98 13.50 -7.41
C GLU A 258 9.45 13.09 -7.20
N CYS A 259 9.95 13.26 -5.96
CA CYS A 259 11.33 12.99 -5.55
C CYS A 259 12.38 13.79 -6.34
N GLN A 260 11.96 14.85 -7.02
CA GLN A 260 12.87 15.80 -7.64
C GLN A 260 13.31 16.77 -6.57
N THR A 261 14.60 16.72 -6.24
CA THR A 261 15.25 17.90 -5.69
C THR A 261 15.26 18.91 -6.83
N GLU A 262 14.34 19.87 -6.82
CA GLU A 262 14.55 21.06 -7.63
C GLU A 262 15.93 21.57 -7.22
N ASN A 263 16.89 21.49 -8.14
CA ASN A 263 18.08 22.31 -8.04
C ASN A 263 17.59 23.73 -8.35
N ARG A 264 16.85 24.32 -7.40
CA ARG A 264 16.11 25.58 -7.54
C ARG A 264 17.05 26.73 -7.93
N TYR A 265 18.35 26.52 -7.70
CA TYR A 265 19.46 27.42 -7.97
C TYR A 265 20.48 26.88 -8.98
N GLY A 266 20.25 25.73 -9.62
CA GLY A 266 21.17 25.15 -10.62
C GLY A 266 22.61 25.02 -10.11
N THR A 267 22.81 24.82 -8.81
CA THR A 267 24.15 24.71 -8.26
C THR A 267 24.62 23.30 -8.56
N GLU A 268 25.52 23.15 -9.53
CA GLU A 268 26.29 21.92 -9.68
C GLU A 268 27.03 21.70 -8.35
N GLU A 269 26.61 20.71 -7.56
CA GLU A 269 27.41 20.31 -6.41
C GLU A 269 28.78 19.89 -6.97
N PRO A 270 29.88 20.52 -6.53
CA PRO A 270 31.19 20.18 -7.05
C PRO A 270 31.44 18.71 -6.74
N VAL A 271 31.64 17.90 -7.78
CA VAL A 271 31.96 16.47 -7.67
C VAL A 271 33.04 16.33 -6.60
N ARG A 272 32.68 15.74 -5.45
CA ARG A 272 33.63 15.49 -4.35
C ARG A 272 34.65 14.47 -4.85
N ARG A 273 35.74 14.96 -5.46
CA ARG A 273 36.89 14.12 -5.82
C ARG A 273 37.35 13.44 -4.54
N SER A 274 37.42 12.11 -4.56
CA SER A 274 37.87 11.32 -3.42
C SER A 274 39.22 11.86 -2.92
N ARG A 275 39.44 11.85 -1.60
CA ARG A 275 40.72 12.24 -0.98
C ARG A 275 41.92 11.45 -1.54
N ILE A 276 41.67 10.33 -2.21
CA ILE A 276 42.70 9.53 -2.89
C ILE A 276 43.51 10.36 -3.89
N TYR A 277 42.90 11.35 -4.55
CA TYR A 277 43.59 12.24 -5.50
C TYR A 277 44.21 13.50 -4.85
N LYS A 278 44.05 13.69 -3.54
CA LYS A 278 44.70 14.75 -2.77
C LYS A 278 45.76 14.13 -1.85
N GLY A 279 46.91 13.81 -2.43
CA GLY A 279 48.18 13.65 -1.72
C GLY A 279 48.17 12.61 -0.60
N TRP A 280 48.45 11.35 -0.95
CA TRP A 280 48.81 10.29 0.01
C TRP A 280 50.26 10.40 0.53
N GLY A 281 50.91 11.55 0.35
CA GLY A 281 52.28 11.79 0.80
C GLY A 281 52.32 12.92 1.82
N ASN A 282 53.14 12.77 2.86
CA ASN A 282 53.51 13.85 3.80
C ASN A 282 54.37 14.94 3.13
N GLU A 283 54.36 15.04 1.82
CA GLU A 283 55.15 15.99 1.04
C GLU A 283 54.52 17.37 1.15
N ARG A 284 55.24 18.28 1.82
CA ARG A 284 54.92 19.70 1.76
C ARG A 284 55.27 20.22 0.36
N PRO A 285 54.46 21.09 -0.23
CA PRO A 285 54.81 21.71 -1.52
C PRO A 285 56.15 22.44 -1.39
N PRO A 286 56.99 22.44 -2.44
CA PRO A 286 58.30 23.08 -2.39
C PRO A 286 58.16 24.59 -2.14
N PRO A 287 59.04 25.20 -1.33
CA PRO A 287 59.00 26.63 -1.08
C PRO A 287 59.22 27.39 -2.38
N GLN A 288 58.28 28.26 -2.72
CA GLN A 288 58.42 29.17 -3.84
C GLN A 288 59.45 30.25 -3.47
N LYS A 289 60.41 30.47 -4.37
CA LYS A 289 61.42 31.53 -4.25
C LYS A 289 60.83 32.89 -4.62
#